data_AF-Q58PV4-F1
#
_entry.id   AF-Q58PV4-F1
#
_cell.length_a   1.000
_cell.length_b   1.000
_cell.length_c   1.000
_cell.angle_alpha   90.00
_cell.angle_beta   90.00
_cell.angle_gamma   90.00
#
_symmetry.space_group_name_H-M   'P 1'
#
loop_
_entity.id
_entity.type
_entity.pdbx_description
1 polymer ?
#
loop_
_entity_poly.entity_id
_entity_poly.type
_entity_poly.pdbx_seq_one_letter_code
_entity_poly.pdbx_strand_id
1 'polypeptide(L)'
;MKIISLLTAFLFITSLGSVNAADVNCASPEKTTSDFYHWYLQELNQNKYPLTSSAANDKDRLKKWVSPELLNKLGGLLSENDLDAEYFTDAQDIFDDWVNNISTHQVEQTEHKAEVKLQLGAGEIKKTYDISLDDNHGCWKMNHVASE
;
A
#
# COMPACT_ATOMS: atom_id res chain seq x y z
N MET A 1 -44.66 3.22 64.22
CA MET A 1 -44.12 4.37 63.46
C MET A 1 -43.67 3.85 62.10
N LYS A 2 -44.31 4.29 61.02
CA LYS A 2 -44.05 3.84 59.64
C LYS A 2 -42.72 4.44 59.16
N ILE A 3 -41.84 3.63 58.57
CA ILE A 3 -40.73 4.13 57.76
C ILE A 3 -40.93 3.58 56.35
N ILE A 4 -41.06 4.52 55.43
CA ILE A 4 -41.51 4.35 54.05
C ILE A 4 -40.34 3.86 53.20
N SER A 5 -40.65 2.87 52.36
CA SER A 5 -39.85 2.32 51.28
C SER A 5 -39.51 3.37 50.22
N LEU A 6 -38.29 3.34 49.68
CA LEU A 6 -37.96 3.88 48.36
C LEU A 6 -36.71 3.16 47.82
N LEU A 7 -36.94 2.08 47.06
CA LEU A 7 -35.94 1.48 46.18
C LEU A 7 -36.10 2.10 44.79
N THR A 8 -35.24 3.04 44.45
CA THR A 8 -35.19 3.66 43.13
C THR A 8 -34.32 2.78 42.22
N ALA A 9 -34.94 1.99 41.36
CA ALA A 9 -34.22 1.24 40.33
C ALA A 9 -33.91 2.17 39.14
N PHE A 10 -32.63 2.47 38.93
CA PHE A 10 -32.14 3.12 37.71
C PHE A 10 -31.98 2.05 36.62
N LEU A 11 -32.90 2.04 35.64
CA LEU A 11 -32.74 1.26 34.41
C LEU A 11 -31.82 2.03 33.46
N PHE A 12 -30.55 1.62 33.39
CA PHE A 12 -29.62 2.04 32.34
C PHE A 12 -29.97 1.26 31.07
N ILE A 13 -30.68 1.91 30.13
CA ILE A 13 -30.92 1.35 28.80
C ILE A 13 -29.63 1.57 28.00
N THR A 14 -28.77 0.56 27.92
CA THR A 14 -27.65 0.56 26.99
C THR A 14 -28.20 0.30 25.59
N SER A 15 -28.24 1.35 24.75
CA SER A 15 -28.50 1.15 23.33
C SER A 15 -27.36 0.34 22.74
N LEU A 16 -27.61 -0.91 22.39
CA LEU A 16 -26.78 -1.68 21.48
C LEU A 16 -26.90 -1.03 20.10
N GLY A 17 -26.09 0.00 19.86
CA GLY A 17 -25.89 0.50 18.51
C GLY A 17 -25.21 -0.61 17.71
N SER A 18 -25.92 -1.18 16.74
CA SER A 18 -25.31 -2.06 15.75
C SER A 18 -24.24 -1.24 15.03
N VAL A 19 -22.98 -1.50 15.35
CA VAL A 19 -21.86 -1.08 14.53
C VAL A 19 -22.01 -1.78 13.19
N ASN A 20 -22.56 -1.08 12.20
CA ASN A 20 -22.41 -1.51 10.82
C ASN A 20 -20.90 -1.41 10.53
N ALA A 21 -20.22 -2.55 10.45
CA ALA A 21 -18.94 -2.60 9.77
C ALA A 21 -19.22 -2.13 8.34
N ALA A 22 -18.83 -0.90 8.01
CA ALA A 22 -18.86 -0.45 6.64
C ALA A 22 -17.94 -1.39 5.87
N ASP A 23 -18.47 -2.09 4.86
CA ASP A 23 -17.65 -2.89 3.95
C ASP A 23 -16.64 -1.94 3.31
N VAL A 24 -15.40 -1.99 3.77
CA VAL A 24 -14.31 -1.21 3.18
C VAL A 24 -14.04 -1.83 1.82
N ASN A 25 -14.50 -1.16 0.76
CA ASN A 25 -14.28 -1.61 -0.60
C ASN A 25 -12.82 -1.32 -1.01
N CYS A 26 -11.92 -2.25 -0.69
CA CYS A 26 -10.52 -2.20 -1.10
C CYS A 26 -10.37 -2.51 -2.59
N ALA A 27 -9.39 -1.88 -3.25
CA ALA A 27 -9.00 -2.27 -4.60
C ALA A 27 -8.39 -3.68 -4.61
N SER A 28 -8.48 -4.41 -5.73
CA SER A 28 -7.79 -5.70 -5.88
C SER A 28 -6.27 -5.53 -5.78
N PRO A 29 -5.50 -6.61 -5.56
CA PRO A 29 -4.04 -6.57 -5.61
C PRO A 29 -3.51 -5.95 -6.91
N GLU A 30 -4.03 -6.37 -8.07
CA GLU A 30 -3.61 -5.84 -9.39
C GLU A 30 -3.86 -4.36 -9.53
N LYS A 31 -5.03 -3.90 -9.06
CA LYS A 31 -5.40 -2.49 -9.14
C LYS A 31 -4.60 -1.66 -8.15
N THR A 32 -4.33 -2.17 -6.96
CA THR A 32 -3.45 -1.54 -5.98
C THR A 32 -2.06 -1.33 -6.57
N THR A 33 -1.48 -2.36 -7.18
CA THR A 33 -0.18 -2.29 -7.86
C THR A 33 -0.22 -1.31 -9.03
N SER A 34 -1.21 -1.42 -9.93
CA SER A 34 -1.31 -0.54 -11.09
C SER A 34 -1.49 0.94 -10.72
N ASP A 35 -2.35 1.23 -9.73
CA ASP A 35 -2.57 2.61 -9.26
C ASP A 35 -1.30 3.19 -8.63
N PHE A 36 -0.54 2.39 -7.88
CA PHE A 36 0.75 2.80 -7.33
C PHE A 36 1.74 3.15 -8.44
N TYR A 37 1.98 2.24 -9.40
CA TYR A 37 3.00 2.46 -10.43
C TYR A 37 2.64 3.59 -11.39
N HIS A 38 1.35 3.81 -11.69
CA HIS A 38 0.93 4.99 -12.44
C HIS A 38 1.31 6.29 -11.74
N TRP A 39 1.03 6.40 -10.43
CA TRP A 39 1.42 7.59 -9.67
C TRP A 39 2.94 7.71 -9.52
N TYR A 40 3.60 6.62 -9.13
CA TYR A 40 5.02 6.63 -8.79
C TYR A 40 5.88 7.00 -10.00
N LEU A 41 5.65 6.37 -11.16
CA LEU A 41 6.39 6.67 -12.39
C LEU A 41 6.12 8.09 -12.89
N GLN A 42 4.92 8.63 -12.67
CA GLN A 42 4.63 10.04 -12.99
C GLN A 42 5.41 11.02 -12.12
N GLU A 43 5.65 10.71 -10.84
CA GLU A 43 6.49 11.52 -9.97
C GLU A 43 7.96 11.43 -10.41
N LEU A 44 8.47 10.22 -10.67
CA LEU A 44 9.85 10.02 -11.10
C LEU A 44 10.14 10.74 -12.43
N ASN A 45 9.22 10.66 -13.40
CA ASN A 45 9.33 11.37 -14.68
C ASN A 45 9.32 12.91 -14.53
N GLN A 46 8.87 13.43 -13.38
CA GLN A 46 8.94 14.85 -13.02
C GLN A 46 10.17 15.18 -12.15
N ASN A 47 11.15 14.28 -12.05
CA ASN A 47 12.31 14.38 -11.18
C ASN A 47 11.95 14.51 -9.69
N LYS A 48 10.84 13.90 -9.28
CA LYS A 48 10.43 13.81 -7.87
C LYS A 48 10.58 12.37 -7.43
N TYR A 49 11.24 12.14 -6.30
CA TYR A 49 11.58 10.81 -5.81
C TYR A 49 10.89 10.58 -4.46
N PRO A 50 9.62 10.11 -4.42
CA PRO A 50 8.85 10.08 -3.18
C PRO A 50 9.48 9.21 -2.08
N LEU A 51 10.21 8.15 -2.43
CA LEU A 51 10.89 7.27 -1.47
C LEU A 51 12.04 7.99 -0.72
N THR A 52 12.86 8.75 -1.44
CA THR A 52 14.03 9.46 -0.88
C THR A 52 13.71 10.91 -0.48
N SER A 53 12.54 11.41 -0.84
CA SER A 53 12.05 12.74 -0.46
C SER A 53 11.96 12.91 1.06
N SER A 54 12.37 14.07 1.54
CA SER A 54 12.18 14.49 2.93
C SER A 54 10.78 15.07 3.18
N ALA A 55 9.98 15.28 2.13
CA ALA A 55 8.67 15.88 2.23
C ALA A 55 7.66 14.91 2.87
N ALA A 56 7.01 15.34 3.95
CA ALA A 56 6.10 14.49 4.73
C ALA A 56 4.91 13.97 3.91
N ASN A 57 4.39 14.79 3.00
CA ASN A 57 3.29 14.43 2.11
C ASN A 57 3.63 13.26 1.17
N ASP A 58 4.88 13.14 0.73
CA ASP A 58 5.31 12.04 -0.14
C ASP A 58 5.36 10.72 0.62
N LYS A 59 5.91 10.76 1.84
CA LYS A 59 5.92 9.61 2.76
C LYS A 59 4.51 9.17 3.15
N ASP A 60 3.59 10.11 3.35
CA ASP A 60 2.20 9.80 3.65
C ASP A 60 1.45 9.23 2.44
N ARG A 61 1.76 9.71 1.21
CA ARG A 61 1.20 9.12 -0.02
C ARG A 61 1.62 7.67 -0.21
N LEU A 62 2.89 7.34 0.04
CA LEU A 62 3.39 5.96 -0.08
C LEU A 62 2.59 4.99 0.79
N LYS A 63 2.21 5.40 2.01
CA LYS A 63 1.41 4.57 2.94
C LYS A 63 0.06 4.15 2.38
N LYS A 64 -0.46 4.78 1.31
CA LYS A 64 -1.69 4.33 0.66
C LYS A 64 -1.51 2.92 0.07
N TRP A 65 -0.36 2.63 -0.53
CA TRP A 65 -0.12 1.40 -1.28
C TRP A 65 0.98 0.52 -0.71
N VAL A 66 1.90 1.07 0.08
CA VAL A 66 3.06 0.35 0.61
C VAL A 66 2.84 0.05 2.09
N SER A 67 3.17 -1.18 2.50
CA SER A 67 3.05 -1.62 3.89
C SER A 67 3.99 -0.82 4.81
N PRO A 68 3.58 -0.55 6.06
CA PRO A 68 4.46 0.06 7.06
C PRO A 68 5.77 -0.70 7.25
N GLU A 69 5.75 -2.03 7.19
CA GLU A 69 6.91 -2.90 7.36
C GLU A 69 7.93 -2.69 6.24
N LEU A 70 7.47 -2.66 4.98
CA LEU A 70 8.35 -2.39 3.84
C LEU A 70 8.91 -0.96 3.93
N LEU A 71 8.08 0.05 4.22
CA LEU A 71 8.56 1.43 4.37
C LEU A 71 9.60 1.57 5.50
N ASN A 72 9.43 0.87 6.62
CA ASN A 72 10.41 0.86 7.70
C ASN A 72 11.72 0.20 7.27
N LYS A 73 11.66 -0.94 6.57
CA LYS A 73 12.84 -1.60 6.00
C LYS A 73 13.60 -0.66 5.05
N LEU A 74 12.89 -0.01 4.13
CA LEU A 74 13.48 0.92 3.18
C LEU A 74 14.10 2.15 3.89
N GLY A 75 13.47 2.65 4.94
CA GLY A 75 14.04 3.71 5.78
C GLY A 75 15.37 3.32 6.43
N GLY A 76 15.52 2.06 6.84
CA GLY A 76 16.79 1.51 7.31
C GLY A 76 17.86 1.51 6.22
N LEU A 77 17.57 0.89 5.08
CA LEU A 77 18.49 0.82 3.94
C LEU A 77 18.95 2.20 3.45
N LEU A 78 18.03 3.17 3.40
CA LEU A 78 18.35 4.55 3.05
C LEU A 78 19.27 5.23 4.06
N SER A 79 19.10 4.94 5.36
CA SER A 79 19.94 5.50 6.41
C SER A 79 21.34 4.91 6.40
N GLU A 80 21.47 3.67 5.94
CA GLU A 80 22.74 2.94 5.77
C GLU A 80 23.40 3.23 4.40
N ASN A 81 22.69 3.90 3.49
CA ASN A 81 23.09 4.18 2.11
C ASN A 81 23.30 2.88 1.29
N ASP A 82 22.48 1.87 1.58
CA ASP A 82 22.56 0.50 1.05
C ASP A 82 21.60 0.25 -0.14
N LEU A 83 21.14 1.32 -0.81
CA LEU A 83 20.36 1.22 -2.06
C LEU A 83 21.20 1.70 -3.24
N ASP A 84 21.52 0.77 -4.13
CA ASP A 84 22.28 1.04 -5.37
C ASP A 84 21.39 1.51 -6.54
N ALA A 85 20.06 1.45 -6.37
CA ALA A 85 19.05 1.80 -7.37
C ALA A 85 17.73 2.23 -6.72
N GLU A 86 16.80 2.77 -7.52
CA GLU A 86 15.44 3.07 -7.07
C GLU A 86 14.67 1.78 -6.78
N TYR A 87 14.29 1.57 -5.53
CA TYR A 87 13.79 0.28 -5.03
C TYR A 87 12.61 -0.29 -5.83
N PHE A 88 11.60 0.53 -6.12
CA PHE A 88 10.38 0.04 -6.77
C PHE A 88 10.55 -0.25 -8.26
N THR A 89 11.60 0.26 -8.89
CA THR A 89 11.86 0.05 -10.31
C THR A 89 13.13 -0.76 -10.59
N ASP A 90 13.93 -1.02 -9.56
CA ASP A 90 15.26 -1.62 -9.66
C ASP A 90 16.06 -1.05 -10.85
N ALA A 91 16.14 0.29 -10.86
CA ALA A 91 16.70 1.03 -11.98
C ALA A 91 17.44 2.27 -11.47
N GLN A 92 18.54 2.62 -12.14
CA GLN A 92 19.26 3.87 -11.91
C GLN A 92 18.63 5.03 -12.70
N ASP A 93 18.12 4.74 -13.89
CA ASP A 93 17.41 5.68 -14.75
C ASP A 93 15.99 5.17 -15.05
N ILE A 94 15.05 6.11 -15.18
CA ILE A 94 13.67 5.83 -15.55
C ILE A 94 13.51 6.04 -17.05
N PHE A 95 12.85 5.09 -17.71
CA PHE A 95 12.56 5.18 -19.13
C PHE A 95 11.20 5.85 -19.36
N ASP A 96 11.16 6.86 -20.23
CA ASP A 96 9.93 7.59 -20.59
C ASP A 96 8.79 6.65 -21.02
N ASP A 97 9.12 5.55 -21.68
CA ASP A 97 8.16 4.55 -22.16
C ASP A 97 7.38 3.88 -21.02
N TRP A 98 7.96 3.77 -19.82
CA TRP A 98 7.31 3.09 -18.71
C TRP A 98 6.05 3.79 -18.23
N VAL A 99 6.01 5.12 -18.28
CA VAL A 99 4.88 5.93 -17.78
C VAL A 99 3.57 5.59 -18.50
N ASN A 100 3.65 5.19 -19.78
CA ASN A 100 2.48 4.90 -20.61
C ASN A 100 2.27 3.39 -20.86
N ASN A 101 3.18 2.53 -20.39
CA ASN A 101 3.17 1.10 -20.66
C ASN A 101 3.30 0.32 -19.35
N ILE A 102 2.22 0.31 -18.58
CA ILE A 102 2.12 -0.42 -17.31
C ILE A 102 1.09 -1.53 -17.48
N SER A 103 1.49 -2.77 -17.22
CA SER A 103 0.58 -3.92 -17.20
C SER A 103 0.74 -4.69 -15.90
N THR A 104 -0.37 -5.06 -15.27
CA THR A 104 -0.39 -5.92 -14.09
C THR A 104 -1.24 -7.16 -14.34
N HIS A 105 -0.83 -8.29 -13.77
CA HIS A 105 -1.57 -9.54 -13.84
C HIS A 105 -1.42 -10.30 -12.52
N GLN A 106 -2.52 -10.64 -11.86
CA GLN A 106 -2.47 -11.47 -10.66
C GLN A 106 -2.10 -12.89 -11.03
N VAL A 107 -1.09 -13.41 -10.34
CA VAL A 107 -0.62 -14.80 -10.51
C VAL A 107 -1.29 -15.70 -9.49
N GLU A 108 -1.34 -15.25 -8.23
CA GLU A 108 -1.87 -16.02 -7.12
C GLU A 108 -2.52 -15.10 -6.10
N GLN A 109 -3.59 -15.57 -5.46
CA GLN A 109 -4.18 -14.92 -4.32
C GLN A 109 -4.74 -15.98 -3.35
N THR A 110 -4.39 -15.81 -2.08
CA THR A 110 -5.02 -16.47 -0.93
C THR A 110 -5.89 -15.47 -0.18
N GLU A 111 -6.43 -15.83 0.99
CA GLU A 111 -7.25 -14.91 1.80
C GLU A 111 -6.48 -13.64 2.17
N HIS A 112 -5.20 -13.74 2.52
CA HIS A 112 -4.41 -12.63 3.08
C HIS A 112 -3.13 -12.28 2.33
N LYS A 113 -2.84 -12.98 1.22
CA LYS A 113 -1.63 -12.75 0.42
C LYS A 113 -1.95 -12.80 -1.06
N ALA A 114 -1.26 -11.98 -1.84
CA ALA A 114 -1.37 -11.98 -3.28
C ALA A 114 -0.01 -11.74 -3.94
N GLU A 115 0.17 -12.34 -5.11
CA GLU A 115 1.33 -12.11 -5.99
C GLU A 115 0.83 -11.55 -7.32
N VAL A 116 1.43 -10.43 -7.73
CA VAL A 116 1.10 -9.71 -8.97
C VAL A 116 2.37 -9.60 -9.80
N LYS A 117 2.29 -10.03 -11.06
CA LYS A 117 3.31 -9.72 -12.07
C LYS A 117 3.06 -8.33 -12.60
N LEU A 118 4.10 -7.50 -12.58
CA LEU A 118 4.12 -6.17 -13.17
C LEU A 118 5.04 -6.19 -14.39
N GLN A 119 4.61 -5.58 -15.49
CA GLN A 119 5.47 -5.22 -16.62
C GLN A 119 5.49 -3.69 -16.78
N LEU A 120 6.70 -3.13 -16.90
CA LEU A 120 6.93 -1.74 -17.25
C LEU A 120 7.59 -1.67 -18.63
N GLY A 121 7.08 -0.80 -19.51
CA GLY A 121 7.58 -0.64 -20.88
C GLY A 121 7.05 -1.70 -21.85
N ALA A 122 7.43 -1.53 -23.11
CA ALA A 122 7.10 -2.43 -24.21
C ALA A 122 8.33 -2.88 -25.02
N GLY A 123 8.16 -3.92 -25.85
CA GLY A 123 9.21 -4.41 -26.73
C GLY A 123 10.42 -4.99 -25.98
N GLU A 124 11.63 -4.66 -26.46
CA GLU A 124 12.90 -5.19 -25.95
C GLU A 124 13.39 -4.53 -24.65
N ILE A 125 12.83 -3.37 -24.29
CA ILE A 125 13.23 -2.59 -23.09
C ILE A 125 12.26 -2.74 -21.93
N LYS A 126 11.36 -3.72 -21.99
CA LYS A 126 10.43 -4.01 -20.91
C LYS A 126 11.17 -4.60 -19.70
N LYS A 127 10.68 -4.29 -18.51
CA LYS A 127 11.09 -4.93 -17.26
C LYS A 127 9.89 -5.60 -16.60
N THR A 128 10.14 -6.74 -15.97
CA THR A 128 9.12 -7.51 -15.25
C THR A 128 9.49 -7.60 -13.78
N TYR A 129 8.47 -7.60 -12.92
CA TYR A 129 8.63 -7.64 -11.48
C TYR A 129 7.60 -8.57 -10.84
N ASP A 130 8.03 -9.22 -9.77
CA ASP A 130 7.18 -9.89 -8.79
C ASP A 130 6.84 -8.93 -7.65
N ILE A 131 5.54 -8.68 -7.47
CA ILE A 131 5.00 -7.81 -6.44
C ILE A 131 4.19 -8.65 -5.46
N SER A 132 4.65 -8.71 -4.22
CA SER A 132 3.93 -9.38 -3.14
C SER A 132 3.11 -8.36 -2.34
N LEU A 133 1.86 -8.72 -2.04
CA LEU A 133 0.92 -7.92 -1.26
C LEU A 133 0.31 -8.72 -0.13
N ASP A 134 -0.06 -8.03 0.95
CA ASP A 134 -0.93 -8.55 2.02
C ASP A 134 -1.98 -7.51 2.43
N ASP A 135 -3.00 -7.96 3.14
CA ASP A 135 -4.11 -7.12 3.63
C ASP A 135 -4.08 -6.92 5.15
N ASN A 136 -2.94 -7.16 5.82
CA ASN A 136 -2.79 -7.09 7.28
C ASN A 136 -3.15 -5.70 7.87
N HIS A 137 -3.23 -4.68 7.01
CA HIS A 137 -3.53 -3.29 7.35
C HIS A 137 -4.88 -2.82 6.76
N GLY A 138 -5.82 -3.75 6.60
CA GLY A 138 -7.22 -3.49 6.23
C GLY A 138 -7.51 -3.45 4.73
N CYS A 139 -6.55 -3.02 3.90
CA CYS A 139 -6.58 -3.17 2.44
C CYS A 139 -5.22 -3.66 1.96
N TRP A 140 -5.19 -4.22 0.75
CA TRP A 140 -3.98 -4.68 0.08
C TRP A 140 -2.89 -3.61 0.05
N LYS A 141 -1.70 -3.99 0.48
CA LYS A 141 -0.48 -3.19 0.43
C LYS A 141 0.68 -4.03 -0.06
N MET A 142 1.53 -3.42 -0.87
CA MET A 142 2.79 -4.03 -1.29
C MET A 142 3.72 -4.18 -0.08
N ASN A 143 4.25 -5.39 0.08
CA ASN A 143 5.21 -5.71 1.13
C ASN A 143 6.57 -6.17 0.57
N HIS A 144 6.64 -6.45 -0.73
CA HIS A 144 7.87 -6.81 -1.42
C HIS A 144 7.79 -6.50 -2.92
N VAL A 145 8.92 -6.11 -3.50
CA VAL A 145 9.14 -5.95 -4.94
C VAL A 145 10.45 -6.63 -5.29
N ALA A 146 10.43 -7.47 -6.33
CA ALA A 146 11.63 -8.10 -6.90
C ALA A 146 11.59 -8.00 -8.42
N SER A 147 12.71 -7.60 -9.03
CA SER A 147 12.91 -7.69 -10.48
C SER A 147 13.17 -9.14 -10.91
N GLU A 148 12.73 -9.49 -12.12
CA GLU A 148 13.05 -10.77 -12.77
C GLU A 148 14.39 -10.74 -13.53
#